data_AF-A0A968USY9-F1
#
_entry.id   AF-A0A968USY9-F1
#
_cell.length_a   1.000
_cell.length_b   1.000
_cell.length_c   1.000
_cell.angle_alpha   90.00
_cell.angle_beta   90.00
_cell.angle_gamma   90.00
#
_symmetry.space_group_name_H-M   'P 1'
#
loop_
_entity.id
_entity.type
_entity.pdbx_description
1 polymer ?
#
loop_
_entity_poly.entity_id
_entity_poly.type
_entity_poly.pdbx_seq_one_letter_code
_entity_poly.pdbx_strand_id
1 'polypeptide(L)'
;MSETEYKTRVAPAIPYSRYIFWLENKDKDAAACYWREYLAGYEHPAYIPKGEVRQRLFITQTLVLEVEESVSRLLEKIAAQERVTPNVIFQSLWGVLLGAYNNTHDVVFGATVSGRPADFSGIEQMVGLFLNTIPVRIVSQNNQKFTELIRNRQQHYLESEPFHYASLANIQMLTPLKNDLLDHLMVFENYPFSQELADIAKKSDPGFSIGDIEEFERTNYDLHLEIYPGKKYGLNSTMIFRYIPKRR
;
A
#
# COMPACT_ATOMS: atom_id res chain seq x y z
N MET A 1 20.40 6.16 48.79
CA MET A 1 19.31 6.37 47.82
C MET A 1 19.85 7.27 46.73
N SER A 2 20.16 6.70 45.56
CA SER A 2 20.62 7.46 44.39
C SER A 2 19.65 7.18 43.25
N GLU A 3 18.84 8.16 42.89
CA GLU A 3 18.02 8.17 41.68
C GLU A 3 18.95 8.30 40.47
N THR A 4 19.12 7.20 39.73
CA THR A 4 19.76 7.24 38.42
C THR A 4 18.73 7.71 37.40
N GLU A 5 18.74 9.01 37.12
CA GLU A 5 17.90 9.66 36.11
C GLU A 5 18.29 9.13 34.71
N TYR A 6 17.46 8.25 34.14
CA TYR A 6 17.64 7.76 32.77
C TYR A 6 17.33 8.88 31.78
N LYS A 7 18.32 9.73 31.48
CA LYS A 7 18.25 10.69 30.37
C LYS A 7 18.50 9.96 29.04
N THR A 8 17.45 9.37 28.47
CA THR A 8 17.46 8.95 27.06
C THR A 8 17.54 10.21 26.19
N ARG A 9 18.76 10.59 25.80
CA ARG A 9 18.97 11.68 24.82
C ARG A 9 18.57 11.17 23.43
N VAL A 10 17.34 11.46 23.02
CA VAL A 10 16.90 11.28 21.64
C VAL A 10 17.63 12.32 20.78
N ALA A 11 18.17 11.91 19.64
CA ALA A 11 18.76 12.84 18.68
C ALA A 11 17.72 13.90 18.25
N PRO A 12 18.13 15.14 17.95
CA PRO A 12 17.19 16.17 17.53
C PRO A 12 16.45 15.74 16.26
N ALA A 13 15.11 15.77 16.30
CA ALA A 13 14.27 15.40 15.18
C ALA A 13 14.54 16.31 13.97
N ILE A 14 14.65 15.71 12.78
CA ILE A 14 14.80 16.46 11.54
C ILE A 14 13.44 17.08 11.18
N PRO A 15 13.33 18.42 10.97
CA PRO A 15 12.05 19.05 10.71
C PRO A 15 11.41 18.63 9.38
N TYR A 16 10.10 18.38 9.38
CA TYR A 16 9.31 18.08 8.18
C TYR A 16 9.38 19.17 7.10
N SER A 17 9.59 20.44 7.49
CA SER A 17 9.79 21.54 6.53
C SER A 17 10.97 21.31 5.58
N ARG A 18 11.99 20.53 5.97
CA ARG A 18 13.08 20.16 5.06
C ARG A 18 12.61 19.25 3.92
N TYR A 19 11.68 18.33 4.22
CA TYR A 19 11.06 17.50 3.19
C TYR A 19 10.20 18.35 2.24
N ILE A 20 9.42 19.30 2.77
CA ILE A 20 8.65 20.23 1.94
C ILE A 20 9.55 21.04 1.01
N PHE A 21 10.67 21.57 1.52
CA PHE A 21 11.63 22.29 0.69
C PHE A 21 12.25 21.38 -0.40
N TRP A 22 12.59 20.14 -0.06
CA TRP A 22 13.06 19.16 -1.06
C TRP A 22 11.99 18.89 -2.13
N LEU A 23 10.72 18.76 -1.73
CA LEU A 23 9.59 18.50 -2.63
C LEU A 23 9.33 19.66 -3.58
N GLU A 24 9.45 20.91 -3.10
CA GLU A 24 9.32 22.11 -3.92
C GLU A 24 10.38 22.21 -5.02
N ASN A 25 11.56 21.64 -4.79
CA ASN A 25 12.67 21.63 -5.74
C ASN A 25 12.67 20.41 -6.68
N LYS A 26 11.64 19.54 -6.63
CA LYS A 26 11.50 18.43 -7.56
C LYS A 26 10.92 18.84 -8.90
N ASP A 27 11.38 18.18 -9.95
CA ASP A 27 10.92 18.38 -11.32
C ASP A 27 9.54 17.75 -11.54
N LYS A 28 8.50 18.57 -11.33
CA LYS A 28 7.10 18.17 -11.47
C LYS A 28 6.74 17.80 -12.92
N ASP A 29 7.43 18.38 -13.90
CA ASP A 29 7.18 18.09 -15.32
C ASP A 29 7.73 16.71 -15.70
N ALA A 30 8.91 16.35 -15.17
CA ALA A 30 9.46 15.00 -15.32
C ALA A 30 8.53 13.94 -14.71
N ALA A 31 8.00 14.17 -13.50
CA ALA A 31 7.00 13.27 -12.90
C ALA A 31 5.73 13.18 -13.76
N ALA A 32 5.22 14.30 -14.25
CA ALA A 32 4.05 14.31 -15.11
C ALA A 32 4.29 13.57 -16.44
N CYS A 33 5.49 13.67 -17.01
CA CYS A 33 5.88 12.93 -18.21
C CYS A 33 5.87 11.43 -17.94
N TYR A 34 6.57 10.99 -16.88
CA TYR A 34 6.63 9.58 -16.49
C TYR A 34 5.24 8.99 -16.28
N TRP A 35 4.40 9.63 -15.45
CA TRP A 35 3.07 9.08 -15.14
C TRP A 35 2.14 9.08 -16.35
N ARG A 36 2.27 10.05 -17.26
CA ARG A 36 1.52 10.07 -18.53
C ARG A 36 1.92 8.91 -19.43
N GLU A 37 3.22 8.63 -19.54
CA GLU A 37 3.73 7.50 -20.32
C GLU A 37 3.36 6.16 -19.69
N TYR A 38 3.52 6.02 -18.38
CA TYR A 38 3.18 4.80 -17.63
C TYR A 38 1.70 4.40 -17.78
N LEU A 39 0.80 5.39 -17.82
CA LEU A 39 -0.64 5.20 -17.93
C LEU A 39 -1.16 5.33 -19.38
N ALA A 40 -0.27 5.49 -20.36
CA ALA A 40 -0.67 5.67 -21.75
C ALA A 40 -1.47 4.45 -22.26
N GLY A 41 -2.58 4.71 -22.95
CA GLY A 41 -3.47 3.68 -23.48
C GLY A 41 -4.37 2.98 -22.45
N TYR A 42 -4.33 3.38 -21.17
CA TYR A 42 -5.26 2.86 -20.17
C TYR A 42 -6.56 3.68 -20.15
N GLU A 43 -7.61 3.15 -20.79
CA GLU A 43 -8.89 3.84 -20.98
C GLU A 43 -10.09 3.12 -20.34
N HIS A 44 -9.91 1.88 -19.91
CA HIS A 44 -10.97 1.04 -19.36
C HIS A 44 -10.60 0.58 -17.95
N PRO A 45 -11.07 1.28 -16.91
CA PRO A 45 -10.80 0.93 -15.53
C PRO A 45 -11.29 -0.48 -15.22
N ALA A 46 -10.47 -1.23 -14.47
CA ALA A 46 -10.85 -2.52 -13.93
C ALA A 46 -11.53 -2.32 -12.58
N TYR A 47 -12.65 -3.00 -12.38
CA TYR A 47 -13.47 -2.84 -11.18
C TYR A 47 -13.53 -4.15 -10.40
N ILE A 48 -13.71 -4.05 -9.09
CA ILE A 48 -14.15 -5.20 -8.31
C ILE A 48 -15.64 -5.45 -8.57
N PRO A 49 -16.10 -6.71 -8.55
CA PRO A 49 -17.53 -7.01 -8.60
C PRO A 49 -18.27 -6.32 -7.45
N LYS A 50 -19.14 -5.36 -7.78
CA LYS A 50 -19.98 -4.66 -6.81
C LYS A 50 -21.33 -5.36 -6.70
N GLY A 51 -21.82 -5.56 -5.47
CA GLY A 51 -23.20 -6.00 -5.24
C GLY A 51 -24.22 -4.89 -5.55
N GLU A 52 -25.50 -5.24 -5.65
CA GLU A 52 -26.57 -4.25 -5.82
C GLU A 52 -26.64 -3.30 -4.60
N VAL A 53 -26.24 -2.04 -4.78
CA VAL A 53 -26.34 -1.00 -3.75
C VAL A 53 -27.72 -0.36 -3.83
N ARG A 54 -28.57 -0.62 -2.83
CA ARG A 54 -29.95 -0.12 -2.83
C ARG A 54 -30.16 1.21 -2.06
N GLN A 55 -29.40 1.54 -1.00
CA GLN A 55 -29.49 2.84 -0.26
C GLN A 55 -28.19 3.23 0.53
N ARG A 56 -28.05 4.53 0.91
CA ARG A 56 -26.85 5.16 1.51
C ARG A 56 -26.77 5.01 3.06
N LEU A 57 -25.99 4.05 3.54
CA LEU A 57 -25.28 4.15 4.83
C LEU A 57 -23.82 3.70 4.63
N PHE A 58 -22.96 3.62 5.65
CA PHE A 58 -21.60 3.10 5.52
C PHE A 58 -21.40 2.01 6.58
N ILE A 59 -21.13 0.78 6.16
CA ILE A 59 -20.77 -0.36 7.02
C ILE A 59 -19.47 -0.95 6.51
N THR A 60 -18.48 -0.99 7.37
CA THR A 60 -17.24 -1.68 7.09
C THR A 60 -17.36 -3.14 7.53
N GLN A 61 -16.94 -4.07 6.68
CA GLN A 61 -16.78 -5.48 7.03
C GLN A 61 -15.40 -5.92 6.61
N THR A 62 -14.69 -6.55 7.54
CA THR A 62 -13.33 -7.05 7.30
C THR A 62 -13.36 -8.58 7.23
N LEU A 63 -12.73 -9.11 6.19
CA LEU A 63 -12.43 -10.53 6.04
C LEU A 63 -10.94 -10.73 6.24
N VAL A 64 -10.57 -11.51 7.26
CA VAL A 64 -9.18 -11.88 7.53
C VAL A 64 -8.93 -13.26 6.96
N LEU A 65 -7.93 -13.37 6.09
CA LEU A 65 -7.45 -14.62 5.52
C LEU A 65 -5.99 -14.83 5.91
N GLU A 66 -5.62 -16.05 6.23
CA GLU A 66 -4.21 -16.42 6.43
C GLU A 66 -3.73 -17.27 5.27
N VAL A 67 -2.56 -16.92 4.72
CA VAL A 67 -1.83 -17.79 3.80
C VAL A 67 -1.14 -18.88 4.63
N GLU A 68 -1.28 -20.13 4.22
CA GLU A 68 -0.56 -21.22 4.88
C GLU A 68 0.95 -20.94 4.97
N GLU A 69 1.57 -21.39 6.06
CA GLU A 69 3.00 -21.14 6.31
C GLU A 69 3.89 -21.73 5.20
N SER A 70 3.53 -22.91 4.70
CA SER A 70 4.22 -23.56 3.57
C SER A 70 4.22 -22.69 2.32
N VAL A 71 3.07 -22.11 1.98
CA VAL A 71 2.89 -21.20 0.83
C VAL A 71 3.61 -19.88 1.08
N SER A 72 3.52 -19.32 2.28
CA SER A 72 4.21 -18.08 2.65
C SER A 72 5.73 -18.20 2.48
N ARG A 73 6.32 -19.31 2.97
CA ARG A 73 7.75 -19.60 2.77
C ARG A 73 8.12 -19.79 1.29
N LEU A 74 7.22 -20.34 0.49
CA LEU A 74 7.44 -20.49 -0.95
C LEU A 74 7.45 -19.12 -1.65
N LEU A 75 6.52 -18.22 -1.29
CA LEU A 75 6.48 -16.84 -1.82
C LEU A 75 7.77 -16.08 -1.46
N GLU A 76 8.26 -16.18 -0.23
CA GLU A 76 9.54 -15.61 0.20
C GLU A 76 10.72 -16.16 -0.61
N LYS A 77 10.73 -17.48 -0.85
CA LYS A 77 11.77 -18.13 -1.67
C LYS A 77 11.73 -17.63 -3.12
N ILE A 78 10.54 -17.50 -3.71
CA ILE A 78 10.38 -16.96 -5.07
C ILE A 78 10.86 -15.51 -5.11
N ALA A 79 10.49 -14.68 -4.13
CA ALA A 79 10.93 -13.29 -4.03
C ALA A 79 12.46 -13.19 -4.04
N ALA A 80 13.13 -13.99 -3.19
CA ALA A 80 14.58 -14.03 -3.12
C ALA A 80 15.25 -14.53 -4.42
N GLN A 81 14.72 -15.60 -5.02
CA GLN A 81 15.26 -16.17 -6.26
C GLN A 81 15.13 -15.22 -7.45
N GLU A 82 14.01 -14.50 -7.51
CA GLU A 82 13.67 -13.59 -8.60
C GLU A 82 14.16 -12.15 -8.35
N ARG A 83 14.75 -11.89 -7.18
CA ARG A 83 15.23 -10.57 -6.72
C ARG A 83 14.14 -9.51 -6.75
N VAL A 84 12.94 -9.90 -6.33
CA VAL A 84 11.78 -9.01 -6.18
C VAL A 84 11.34 -8.97 -4.72
N THR A 85 10.46 -8.02 -4.38
CA THR A 85 9.85 -7.98 -3.04
C THR A 85 8.56 -8.82 -2.99
N PRO A 86 8.15 -9.33 -1.81
CA PRO A 86 6.84 -9.95 -1.66
C PRO A 86 5.68 -9.05 -2.10
N ASN A 87 5.76 -7.74 -1.83
CA ASN A 87 4.78 -6.75 -2.30
C ASN A 87 4.57 -6.84 -3.82
N VAL A 88 5.65 -6.90 -4.60
CA VAL A 88 5.57 -7.04 -6.07
C VAL A 88 4.89 -8.34 -6.48
N ILE A 89 5.13 -9.44 -5.76
CA ILE A 89 4.46 -10.72 -6.01
C ILE A 89 2.95 -10.57 -5.76
N PHE A 90 2.55 -10.04 -4.61
CA PHE A 90 1.14 -9.87 -4.28
C PHE A 90 0.43 -8.90 -5.24
N GLN A 91 1.08 -7.80 -5.64
CA GLN A 91 0.54 -6.87 -6.64
C GLN A 91 0.31 -7.57 -7.98
N SER A 92 1.24 -8.43 -8.39
CA SER A 92 1.12 -9.19 -9.64
C SER A 92 0.04 -10.26 -9.55
N LEU A 93 -0.05 -10.99 -8.43
CA LEU A 93 -1.13 -11.96 -8.18
C LEU A 93 -2.49 -11.27 -8.22
N TRP A 94 -2.62 -10.14 -7.53
CA TRP A 94 -3.84 -9.36 -7.50
C TRP A 94 -4.21 -8.83 -8.88
N GLY A 95 -3.26 -8.28 -9.64
CA GLY A 95 -3.50 -7.82 -11.00
C GLY A 95 -3.98 -8.92 -11.95
N VAL A 96 -3.39 -10.11 -11.87
CA VAL A 96 -3.84 -11.28 -12.67
C VAL A 96 -5.26 -11.69 -12.27
N LEU A 97 -5.56 -11.73 -10.97
CA LEU A 97 -6.91 -12.05 -10.48
C LEU A 97 -7.93 -11.02 -10.96
N LEU A 98 -7.63 -9.73 -10.80
CA LEU A 98 -8.49 -8.63 -11.22
C LEU A 98 -8.74 -8.64 -12.73
N GLY A 99 -7.71 -8.93 -13.52
CA GLY A 99 -7.83 -9.08 -14.97
C GLY A 99 -8.77 -10.21 -15.36
N ALA A 100 -8.70 -11.36 -14.67
CA ALA A 100 -9.61 -12.48 -14.90
C ALA A 100 -11.08 -12.12 -14.60
N TYR A 101 -11.35 -11.32 -13.57
CA TYR A 101 -12.71 -10.84 -13.25
C TYR A 101 -13.25 -9.82 -14.25
N ASN A 102 -12.36 -9.04 -14.88
CA ASN A 102 -12.72 -7.98 -15.83
C ASN A 102 -12.58 -8.42 -17.30
N ASN A 103 -12.20 -9.68 -17.54
CA ASN A 103 -11.88 -10.21 -18.87
C ASN A 103 -10.91 -9.31 -19.66
N THR A 104 -9.86 -8.83 -18.97
CA THR A 104 -8.82 -7.97 -19.53
C THR A 104 -7.44 -8.40 -19.04
N HIS A 105 -6.41 -8.07 -19.81
CA HIS A 105 -5.02 -8.30 -19.43
C HIS A 105 -4.32 -7.06 -18.88
N ASP A 106 -4.96 -5.89 -18.95
CA ASP A 106 -4.43 -4.59 -18.52
C ASP A 106 -5.33 -4.03 -17.43
N VAL A 107 -4.79 -3.93 -16.20
CA VAL A 107 -5.52 -3.44 -15.03
C VAL A 107 -4.69 -2.43 -14.26
N VAL A 108 -5.38 -1.45 -13.66
CA VAL A 108 -4.79 -0.47 -12.74
C VAL A 108 -5.55 -0.49 -11.42
N PHE A 109 -4.82 -0.45 -10.32
CA PHE A 109 -5.34 -0.26 -8.97
C PHE A 109 -4.37 0.58 -8.15
N GLY A 110 -4.81 1.13 -7.01
CA GLY A 110 -3.94 1.96 -6.19
C GLY A 110 -3.09 1.12 -5.26
N ALA A 111 -1.86 1.54 -5.01
CA ALA A 111 -1.05 1.03 -3.93
C ALA A 111 -0.46 2.18 -3.10
N THR A 112 -0.28 1.92 -1.81
CA THR A 112 0.43 2.86 -0.93
C THR A 112 1.93 2.63 -1.03
N VAL A 113 2.67 3.73 -0.98
CA VAL A 113 4.13 3.75 -0.88
C VAL A 113 4.51 4.60 0.32
N SER A 114 5.67 4.32 0.91
CA SER A 114 6.16 5.06 2.08
C SER A 114 6.30 6.55 1.82
N GLY A 115 6.54 6.94 0.55
CA GLY A 115 6.90 8.30 0.14
C GLY A 115 8.16 8.83 0.84
N ARG A 116 9.04 7.90 1.25
CA ARG A 116 10.34 8.17 1.85
C ARG A 116 11.43 7.92 0.80
N PRO A 117 11.75 8.91 -0.05
CA PRO A 117 12.80 8.78 -1.07
C PRO A 117 14.18 8.45 -0.47
N ALA A 118 14.88 7.50 -1.06
CA ALA A 118 16.20 7.08 -0.61
C ALA A 118 17.29 8.17 -0.73
N ASP A 119 17.08 9.16 -1.60
CA ASP A 119 17.99 10.29 -1.81
C ASP A 119 17.91 11.37 -0.70
N PHE A 120 16.96 11.24 0.24
CA PHE A 120 16.79 12.17 1.35
C PHE A 120 17.39 11.63 2.66
N SER A 121 18.53 12.19 3.04
CA SER A 121 19.21 11.79 4.28
C SER A 121 18.36 12.04 5.53
N GLY A 122 18.20 11.00 6.35
CA GLY A 122 17.49 11.06 7.62
C GLY A 122 15.96 11.00 7.49
N ILE A 123 15.42 10.72 6.30
CA ILE A 123 13.98 10.61 6.10
C ILE A 123 13.35 9.51 6.95
N GLU A 124 14.05 8.40 7.17
CA GLU A 124 13.56 7.26 7.96
C GLU A 124 13.23 7.62 9.41
N GLN A 125 13.90 8.64 9.97
CA GLN A 125 13.70 9.09 11.35
C GLN A 125 12.78 10.31 11.43
N MET A 126 12.32 10.82 10.29
CA MET A 126 11.47 12.01 10.22
C MET A 126 10.00 11.64 10.47
N VAL A 127 9.37 12.39 11.36
CA VAL A 127 7.92 12.32 11.59
C VAL A 127 7.23 13.30 10.65
N GLY A 128 6.21 12.83 9.92
CA GLY A 128 5.48 13.63 8.94
C GLY A 128 4.60 12.78 8.02
N LEU A 129 3.85 13.45 7.16
CA LEU A 129 3.01 12.81 6.15
C LEU A 129 3.86 12.51 4.91
N PHE A 130 4.27 11.25 4.77
CA PHE A 130 5.03 10.76 3.62
C PHE A 130 4.23 9.81 2.75
N LEU A 131 3.38 8.99 3.37
CA LEU A 131 2.61 7.96 2.68
C LEU A 131 1.85 8.59 1.51
N ASN A 132 2.00 7.97 0.35
CA ASN A 132 1.33 8.41 -0.87
C ASN A 132 0.68 7.22 -1.58
N THR A 133 -0.32 7.52 -2.40
CA THR A 133 -1.00 6.53 -3.23
C THR A 133 -0.54 6.71 -4.67
N ILE A 134 -0.09 5.64 -5.29
CA ILE A 134 0.31 5.60 -6.70
C ILE A 134 -0.49 4.54 -7.46
N PRO A 135 -0.72 4.72 -8.77
CA PRO A 135 -1.29 3.66 -9.58
C PRO A 135 -0.27 2.53 -9.79
N VAL A 136 -0.75 1.30 -9.69
CA VAL A 136 -0.04 0.09 -10.10
C VAL A 136 -0.75 -0.48 -11.31
N ARG A 137 -0.06 -0.47 -12.45
CA ARG A 137 -0.52 -1.07 -13.70
C ARG A 137 0.09 -2.45 -13.88
N ILE A 138 -0.75 -3.45 -14.12
CA ILE A 138 -0.35 -4.81 -14.44
C ILE A 138 -0.85 -5.14 -15.84
N VAL A 139 0.09 -5.36 -16.76
CA VAL A 139 -0.18 -5.82 -18.12
C VAL A 139 0.34 -7.26 -18.25
N SER A 140 -0.58 -8.21 -18.25
CA SER A 140 -0.28 -9.62 -18.49
C SER A 140 -0.28 -9.94 -19.99
N GLN A 141 0.46 -10.96 -20.41
CA GLN A 141 0.43 -11.45 -21.78
C GLN A 141 0.03 -12.93 -21.82
N ASN A 142 -0.58 -13.36 -22.92
CA ASN A 142 -0.89 -14.77 -23.14
C ASN A 142 0.41 -15.60 -23.12
N ASN A 143 0.39 -16.71 -22.38
CA ASN A 143 1.52 -17.61 -22.17
C ASN A 143 2.76 -16.98 -21.51
N GLN A 144 2.65 -15.80 -20.91
CA GLN A 144 3.72 -15.19 -20.12
C GLN A 144 3.97 -16.02 -18.86
N LYS A 145 5.24 -16.23 -18.52
CA LYS A 145 5.56 -16.82 -17.21
C LYS A 145 5.28 -15.82 -16.11
N PHE A 146 4.74 -16.29 -14.99
CA PHE A 146 4.52 -15.42 -13.83
C PHE A 146 5.82 -14.77 -13.32
N THR A 147 6.97 -15.47 -13.44
CA THR A 147 8.29 -14.91 -13.10
C THR A 147 8.72 -13.75 -13.98
N GLU A 148 8.29 -13.72 -15.25
CA GLU A 148 8.53 -12.58 -16.14
C GLU A 148 7.65 -11.39 -15.74
N LEU A 149 6.39 -11.66 -15.38
CA LEU A 149 5.46 -10.61 -14.91
C LEU A 149 5.98 -9.89 -13.66
N ILE A 150 6.41 -10.63 -12.64
CA ILE A 150 6.92 -10.03 -11.40
C ILE A 150 8.23 -9.26 -11.61
N ARG A 151 9.11 -9.71 -12.53
CA ARG A 151 10.34 -8.96 -12.86
C ARG A 151 10.03 -7.65 -13.56
N ASN A 152 9.12 -7.67 -14.53
CA ASN A 152 8.66 -6.45 -15.21
C ASN A 152 8.01 -5.49 -14.21
N ARG A 153 7.19 -6.01 -13.28
CA ARG A 153 6.59 -5.18 -12.23
C ARG A 153 7.64 -4.57 -11.30
N GLN A 154 8.64 -5.35 -10.87
CA GLN A 154 9.75 -4.85 -10.07
C GLN A 154 10.54 -3.76 -10.80
N GLN A 155 10.80 -3.93 -12.10
CA GLN A 155 11.44 -2.90 -12.91
C GLN A 155 10.62 -1.61 -12.93
N HIS A 156 9.32 -1.69 -13.23
CA HIS A 156 8.44 -0.52 -13.21
C HIS A 156 8.33 0.12 -11.83
N TYR A 157 8.39 -0.65 -10.75
CA TYR A 157 8.44 -0.10 -9.40
C TYR A 157 9.69 0.78 -9.22
N LEU A 158 10.87 0.28 -9.60
CA LEU A 158 12.13 1.04 -9.51
C LEU A 158 12.13 2.28 -10.40
N GLU A 159 11.58 2.19 -11.62
CA GLU A 159 11.45 3.33 -12.53
C GLU A 159 10.50 4.40 -11.99
N SER A 160 9.45 3.99 -11.26
CA SER A 160 8.47 4.90 -10.67
C SER A 160 8.94 5.57 -9.37
N GLU A 161 9.88 4.95 -8.64
CA GLU A 161 10.30 5.38 -7.28
C GLU A 161 10.76 6.84 -7.21
N PRO A 162 11.54 7.37 -8.16
CA PRO A 162 11.89 8.79 -8.19
C PRO A 162 10.68 9.75 -8.30
N PHE A 163 9.52 9.27 -8.72
CA PHE A 163 8.31 10.04 -8.98
C PHE A 163 7.16 9.74 -8.00
N HIS A 164 7.41 8.92 -6.96
CA HIS A 164 6.43 8.58 -5.91
C HIS A 164 6.01 9.78 -5.05
N TYR A 165 6.66 10.93 -5.19
CA TYR A 165 6.26 12.17 -4.52
C TYR A 165 5.07 12.86 -5.21
N ALA A 166 4.73 12.49 -6.46
CA ALA A 166 3.62 13.08 -7.19
C ALA A 166 2.27 12.70 -6.55
N SER A 167 1.42 13.68 -6.24
CA SER A 167 0.12 13.38 -5.65
C SER A 167 -0.78 12.61 -6.61
N LEU A 168 -1.59 11.69 -6.06
CA LEU A 168 -2.57 10.94 -6.84
C LEU A 168 -3.48 11.86 -7.67
N ALA A 169 -3.93 12.98 -7.10
CA ALA A 169 -4.77 13.95 -7.79
C ALA A 169 -4.10 14.50 -9.06
N ASN A 170 -2.80 14.83 -9.00
CA ASN A 170 -2.05 15.27 -10.16
C ASN A 170 -1.92 14.16 -11.20
N ILE A 171 -1.66 12.92 -10.76
CA ILE A 171 -1.57 11.75 -11.66
C ILE A 171 -2.91 11.52 -12.37
N GLN A 172 -4.02 11.55 -11.63
CA GLN A 172 -5.38 11.41 -12.17
C GLN A 172 -5.70 12.49 -13.21
N MET A 173 -5.24 13.73 -13.00
CA MET A 173 -5.43 14.81 -13.98
C MET A 173 -4.74 14.56 -15.33
N LEU A 174 -3.74 13.68 -15.40
CA LEU A 174 -3.02 13.34 -16.64
C LEU A 174 -3.78 12.33 -17.51
N THR A 175 -4.78 11.64 -16.96
CA THR A 175 -5.52 10.59 -17.67
C THR A 175 -6.91 11.10 -18.09
N PRO A 176 -7.57 10.44 -19.06
CA PRO A 176 -8.97 10.70 -19.37
C PRO A 176 -9.91 10.24 -18.24
N LEU A 177 -9.49 9.26 -17.43
CA LEU A 177 -10.31 8.68 -16.35
C LEU A 177 -10.47 9.59 -15.14
N LYS A 178 -9.54 10.54 -14.92
CA LYS A 178 -9.58 11.45 -13.76
C LYS A 178 -9.76 10.65 -12.46
N ASN A 179 -10.82 10.94 -11.71
CA ASN A 179 -11.12 10.32 -10.43
C ASN A 179 -11.41 8.82 -10.54
N ASP A 180 -11.83 8.34 -11.71
CA ASP A 180 -12.17 6.93 -11.97
C ASP A 180 -10.95 6.07 -12.34
N LEU A 181 -9.73 6.62 -12.26
CA LEU A 181 -8.49 5.88 -12.53
C LEU A 181 -8.32 4.67 -11.61
N LEU A 182 -8.74 4.80 -10.35
CA LEU A 182 -8.59 3.78 -9.31
C LEU A 182 -9.95 3.44 -8.71
N ASP A 183 -10.28 2.15 -8.62
CA ASP A 183 -11.51 1.68 -7.95
C ASP A 183 -11.26 1.24 -6.50
N HIS A 184 -10.06 0.74 -6.20
CA HIS A 184 -9.69 0.21 -4.90
C HIS A 184 -8.18 0.32 -4.63
N LEU A 185 -7.80 0.07 -3.38
CA LEU A 185 -6.41 0.11 -2.92
C LEU A 185 -5.93 -1.27 -2.47
N MET A 186 -4.65 -1.54 -2.73
CA MET A 186 -3.90 -2.64 -2.17
C MET A 186 -2.71 -2.10 -1.39
N VAL A 187 -2.61 -2.47 -0.12
CA VAL A 187 -1.60 -1.98 0.82
C VAL A 187 -0.78 -3.15 1.33
N PHE A 188 0.54 -2.97 1.34
CA PHE A 188 1.47 -3.94 1.89
C PHE A 188 2.15 -3.33 3.10
N GLU A 189 1.78 -3.77 4.29
CA GLU A 189 2.23 -3.17 5.54
C GLU A 189 3.39 -3.94 6.12
N ASN A 190 4.60 -3.39 6.01
CA ASN A 190 5.79 -4.03 6.59
C ASN A 190 5.94 -3.83 8.10
N TYR A 191 5.04 -3.08 8.75
CA TYR A 191 5.14 -2.70 10.15
C TYR A 191 4.06 -3.40 10.96
N PRO A 192 4.42 -4.33 11.85
CA PRO A 192 3.47 -4.86 12.81
C PRO A 192 3.37 -3.86 13.97
N PHE A 193 2.81 -2.67 13.72
CA PHE A 193 2.75 -1.57 14.69
C PHE A 193 2.11 -2.02 16.02
N SER A 194 1.04 -2.81 15.94
CA SER A 194 0.38 -3.40 17.10
C SER A 194 1.25 -4.42 17.85
N GLN A 195 2.04 -5.21 17.13
CA GLN A 195 2.88 -6.25 17.72
C GLN A 195 4.15 -5.67 18.34
N GLU A 196 4.76 -4.65 17.72
CA GLU A 196 5.87 -3.90 18.30
C GLU A 196 5.43 -3.17 19.57
N LEU A 197 4.27 -2.51 19.58
CA LEU A 197 3.73 -1.89 20.79
C LEU A 197 3.45 -2.91 21.90
N ALA A 198 2.88 -4.06 21.56
CA ALA A 198 2.66 -5.14 22.52
C ALA A 198 3.98 -5.71 23.06
N ASP A 199 5.01 -5.83 22.23
CA ASP A 199 6.33 -6.32 22.63
C ASP A 199 7.11 -5.29 23.46
N ILE A 200 6.99 -4.00 23.13
CA ILE A 200 7.54 -2.88 23.93
C ILE A 200 6.87 -2.84 25.31
N ALA A 201 5.54 -2.97 25.36
CA ALA A 201 4.78 -3.01 26.61
C ALA A 201 5.19 -4.22 27.49
N LYS A 202 5.45 -5.39 26.89
CA LYS A 202 5.94 -6.57 27.62
C LYS A 202 7.36 -6.42 28.15
N LYS A 203 8.25 -5.74 27.43
CA LYS A 203 9.66 -5.59 27.82
C LYS A 203 9.89 -4.52 28.89
N SER A 204 8.97 -3.59 29.06
CA SER A 204 9.20 -2.37 29.86
C SER A 204 8.55 -2.39 31.25
N ASP A 205 7.85 -3.48 31.63
CA ASP A 205 6.94 -3.58 32.80
C ASP A 205 6.36 -2.23 33.23
N PRO A 206 5.52 -1.59 32.39
CA PRO A 206 5.13 -0.20 32.59
C PRO A 206 4.08 -0.03 33.70
N GLY A 207 3.74 -1.09 34.44
CA GLY A 207 2.70 -1.07 35.48
C GLY A 207 1.27 -1.05 34.94
N PHE A 208 1.08 -1.18 33.62
CA PHE A 208 -0.21 -1.30 32.95
C PHE A 208 -0.11 -2.28 31.77
N SER A 209 -1.23 -2.90 31.41
CA SER A 209 -1.34 -3.73 30.19
C SER A 209 -2.17 -3.00 29.14
N ILE A 210 -1.72 -3.05 27.88
CA ILE A 210 -2.54 -2.65 26.75
C ILE A 210 -3.57 -3.75 26.55
N GLY A 211 -4.84 -3.45 26.82
CA GLY A 211 -5.93 -4.42 26.74
C GLY A 211 -6.40 -4.68 25.31
N ASP A 212 -6.51 -3.63 24.51
CA ASP A 212 -6.88 -3.70 23.10
C ASP A 212 -6.30 -2.51 22.33
N ILE A 213 -6.11 -2.67 21.02
CA ILE A 213 -5.70 -1.61 20.09
C ILE A 213 -6.68 -1.65 18.93
N GLU A 214 -7.57 -0.66 18.88
CA GLU A 214 -8.45 -0.45 17.73
C GLU A 214 -7.82 0.59 16.79
N GLU A 215 -7.60 0.21 15.54
CA GLU A 215 -7.20 1.11 14.47
C GLU A 215 -8.42 1.45 13.61
N PHE A 216 -8.60 2.74 13.32
CA PHE A 216 -9.71 3.21 12.49
C PHE A 216 -9.18 3.88 11.23
N GLU A 217 -9.12 3.12 10.15
CA GLU A 217 -8.82 3.66 8.82
C GLU A 217 -10.10 3.96 8.05
N ARG A 218 -10.16 5.16 7.45
CA ARG A 218 -11.16 5.51 6.45
C ARG A 218 -10.49 5.72 5.11
N THR A 219 -10.70 4.78 4.20
CA THR A 219 -10.34 4.96 2.79
C THR A 219 -11.55 5.52 2.02
N ASN A 220 -11.29 6.24 0.93
CA ASN A 220 -12.34 6.72 0.02
C ASN A 220 -12.77 5.66 -1.01
N TYR A 221 -12.37 4.40 -0.81
CA TYR A 221 -12.53 3.30 -1.75
C TYR A 221 -13.43 2.21 -1.16
N ASP A 222 -14.21 1.56 -2.02
CA ASP A 222 -15.19 0.54 -1.58
C ASP A 222 -14.49 -0.77 -1.11
N LEU A 223 -13.25 -1.02 -1.55
CA LEU A 223 -12.39 -2.11 -1.09
C LEU A 223 -10.99 -1.61 -0.75
N HIS A 224 -10.46 -2.16 0.34
CA HIS A 224 -9.09 -2.05 0.78
C HIS A 224 -8.53 -3.47 1.02
N LEU A 225 -7.48 -3.85 0.31
CA LEU A 225 -6.77 -5.10 0.52
C LEU A 225 -5.43 -4.83 1.20
N GLU A 226 -5.30 -5.21 2.46
CA GLU A 226 -4.07 -5.09 3.23
C GLU A 226 -3.37 -6.45 3.31
N ILE A 227 -2.05 -6.46 3.17
CA ILE A 227 -1.20 -7.64 3.29
C ILE A 227 -0.17 -7.39 4.38
N TYR A 228 -0.12 -8.29 5.35
CA TYR A 228 0.78 -8.25 6.49
C TYR A 228 1.80 -9.39 6.41
N PRO A 229 3.11 -9.10 6.37
CA PRO A 229 4.14 -10.11 6.44
C PRO A 229 4.24 -10.69 7.86
N GLY A 230 4.63 -11.95 7.93
CA GLY A 230 4.82 -12.69 9.17
C GLY A 230 5.32 -14.10 8.87
N LYS A 231 5.31 -14.99 9.88
CA LYS A 231 5.55 -16.44 9.62
C LYS A 231 4.55 -16.99 8.59
N LYS A 232 3.34 -16.43 8.62
CA LYS A 232 2.31 -16.54 7.60
C LYS A 232 2.01 -15.14 7.12
N TYR A 233 1.74 -14.97 5.83
CA TYR A 233 1.14 -13.72 5.37
C TYR A 233 -0.32 -13.67 5.83
N GLY A 234 -0.69 -12.57 6.48
CA GLY A 234 -2.09 -12.20 6.70
C GLY A 234 -2.60 -11.36 5.54
N LEU A 235 -3.83 -11.59 5.11
CA LEU A 235 -4.54 -10.74 4.17
C LEU A 235 -5.80 -10.24 4.87
N ASN A 236 -5.91 -8.92 5.07
CA ASN A 236 -7.14 -8.30 5.52
C ASN A 236 -7.80 -7.65 4.32
N SER A 237 -8.96 -8.16 3.93
CA SER A 237 -9.82 -7.53 2.93
C SER A 237 -10.91 -6.77 3.66
N THR A 238 -10.77 -5.44 3.72
CA THR A 238 -11.77 -4.55 4.30
C THR A 238 -12.65 -4.01 3.18
N MET A 239 -13.92 -4.41 3.18
CA MET A 239 -14.93 -3.89 2.27
C MET A 239 -15.79 -2.87 2.99
N ILE A 240 -15.93 -1.68 2.40
CA ILE A 240 -16.85 -0.65 2.88
C ILE A 240 -18.15 -0.84 2.10
N PHE A 241 -19.06 -1.60 2.70
CA PHE A 241 -20.45 -1.69 2.27
C PHE A 241 -21.22 -0.43 2.64
N ARG A 242 -22.39 -0.25 2.03
CA ARG A 242 -23.29 0.86 2.36
C ARG A 242 -24.66 0.31 2.83
N TYR A 243 -24.97 0.26 4.16
CA TYR A 243 -26.14 -0.48 4.73
C TYR A 243 -26.81 0.11 6.02
N ILE A 244 -28.16 0.04 6.19
CA ILE A 244 -28.90 0.16 7.50
C ILE A 244 -29.45 -1.23 7.93
N PRO A 245 -29.30 -1.67 9.21
CA PRO A 245 -30.00 -2.86 9.72
C PRO A 245 -31.52 -2.72 9.71
N LYS A 246 -32.21 -3.74 9.19
CA LYS A 246 -33.66 -3.88 9.37
C LYS A 246 -33.98 -3.86 10.87
N ARG A 247 -34.70 -2.83 11.34
CA ARG A 247 -35.39 -2.90 12.62
C ARG A 247 -36.38 -4.07 12.54
N ARG A 248 -36.25 -5.00 13.48
CA ARG A 248 -37.29 -5.99 13.78
C ARG A 248 -38.52 -5.29 14.32
#